data_AF-X1JU03-F1
#
_entry.id   AF-X1JU03-F1
#
_cell.length_a   1.000
_cell.length_b   1.000
_cell.length_c   1.000
_cell.angle_alpha   90.00
_cell.angle_beta   90.00
_cell.angle_gamma   90.00
#
_symmetry.space_group_name_H-M   'P 1'
#
loop_
_entity.id
_entity.type
_entity.pdbx_description
1 polymer ?
#
loop_
_entity_poly.entity_id
_entity_poly.type
_entity_poly.pdbx_seq_one_letter_code
_entity_poly.pdbx_strand_id
1 'polypeptide(L)' 'DGREYDASSVLSITLAGGLIARKGYKTVLFKGDKRVLRDLKLLSEYNYGEDERGNQSTLPPELSHLWT' A
#
# COMPACT_ATOMS: atom_id res chain seq x y z
N ASP A 1 17.03 2.65 -7.02
CA ASP A 1 18.32 3.34 -6.79
C ASP A 1 19.09 2.75 -5.59
N GLY A 2 18.62 1.65 -5.01
CA GLY A 2 19.24 1.02 -3.83
C GLY A 2 18.88 1.71 -2.51
N ARG A 3 17.96 2.69 -2.52
CA ARG A 3 17.52 3.38 -1.30
C ARG A 3 16.28 2.72 -0.70
N GLU A 4 16.21 2.78 0.63
CA GLU A 4 15.03 2.46 1.41
C GLU A 4 14.25 3.74 1.72
N TYR A 5 12.93 3.64 1.80
CA TYR A 5 12.01 4.73 2.08
C TYR A 5 11.11 4.34 3.24
N ASP A 6 10.88 5.25 4.18
CA ASP A 6 10.03 5.01 5.33
C ASP A 6 8.55 5.05 4.94
N ALA A 7 7.86 3.91 5.03
CA ALA A 7 6.44 3.78 4.68
C ALA A 7 5.50 4.46 5.68
N SER A 8 5.98 4.89 6.86
CA SER A 8 5.18 5.68 7.81
C SER A 8 5.23 7.19 7.53
N SER A 9 6.17 7.61 6.66
CA SER A 9 6.37 9.02 6.31
C SER A 9 5.71 9.35 4.98
N VAL A 10 4.69 10.21 5.01
CA VAL A 10 4.00 10.69 3.80
C VAL A 10 4.99 11.31 2.80
N LEU A 11 5.96 12.08 3.30
CA LEU A 11 7.01 12.69 2.47
C LEU A 11 7.88 11.62 1.78
N SER A 12 8.29 10.59 2.52
CA SER A 12 9.11 9.50 1.97
C SER A 12 8.37 8.72 0.88
N ILE A 13 7.08 8.42 1.09
CA ILE A 13 6.24 7.75 0.08
C ILE A 13 6.06 8.63 -1.16
N THR A 14 5.83 9.94 -1.00
CA THR A 14 5.71 10.87 -2.15
C THR A 14 7.00 10.91 -2.98
N LEU A 15 8.16 10.97 -2.31
CA LEU A 15 9.46 10.94 -2.99
C LEU A 15 9.71 9.62 -3.73
N ALA A 16 9.38 8.49 -3.09
CA ALA A 16 9.47 7.17 -3.71
C ALA A 16 8.55 7.10 -4.95
N GLY A 17 7.31 7.58 -4.85
CA GLY A 17 6.35 7.64 -5.96
C GLY A 17 6.88 8.41 -7.17
N GLY A 18 7.48 9.58 -6.95
CA GLY A 18 8.12 10.36 -8.02
C GLY A 18 9.28 9.62 -8.68
N LEU A 19 10.11 8.92 -7.89
CA LEU A 19 11.21 8.11 -8.44
C LEU A 19 10.69 6.92 -9.26
N ILE A 20 9.69 6.20 -8.75
CA ILE A 20 9.05 5.05 -9.41
C ILE A 20 8.53 5.48 -10.78
N ALA A 21 7.77 6.57 -10.83
CA ALA A 21 7.22 7.11 -12.08
C ALA A 21 8.33 7.50 -13.06
N ARG A 22 9.34 8.27 -12.60
CA ARG A 22 10.44 8.75 -13.45
C ARG A 22 11.31 7.62 -14.00
N LYS A 23 11.48 6.53 -13.23
CA LYS A 23 12.30 5.37 -13.62
C LYS A 23 11.49 4.27 -14.31
N GLY A 24 10.17 4.39 -14.36
CA GLY A 24 9.29 3.39 -14.94
C GLY A 24 9.25 2.08 -14.18
N TYR A 25 9.54 2.09 -12.87
CA TYR A 25 9.46 0.88 -12.04
C TYR A 25 8.01 0.39 -11.97
N LYS A 26 7.83 -0.93 -12.07
CA LYS A 26 6.51 -1.59 -12.02
C LYS A 26 6.22 -2.26 -10.69
N THR A 27 7.26 -2.54 -9.92
CA THR A 27 7.17 -3.23 -8.64
C THR A 27 8.10 -2.57 -7.63
N VAL A 28 7.75 -2.71 -6.36
CA VAL A 28 8.55 -2.30 -5.20
C VAL A 28 8.58 -3.44 -4.19
N LEU A 29 9.57 -3.43 -3.31
CA LEU A 29 9.66 -4.37 -2.20
C LEU A 29 9.28 -3.65 -0.91
N PHE A 30 8.29 -4.17 -0.20
CA PHE A 30 7.98 -3.75 1.17
C PHE A 30 8.72 -4.65 2.17
N LYS A 31 9.20 -4.06 3.26
CA LYS A 31 9.87 -4.75 4.38
C LYS A 31 9.24 -4.29 5.68
N GLY A 32 8.84 -5.24 6.53
CA GLY A 32 8.16 -4.94 7.78
C GLY A 32 7.56 -6.18 8.42
N ASP A 33 6.63 -5.95 9.35
CA ASP A 33 5.90 -7.00 10.04
C ASP A 33 5.07 -7.88 9.09
N LYS A 34 5.08 -9.20 9.31
CA LYS A 34 4.41 -10.15 8.42
C LYS A 34 2.91 -9.94 8.30
N ARG A 35 2.23 -9.59 9.41
CA ARG A 35 0.79 -9.32 9.40
C ARG A 35 0.53 -8.04 8.62
N VAL A 36 1.27 -6.97 8.89
CA VAL A 36 1.11 -5.70 8.18
C VAL A 36 1.33 -5.85 6.67
N LEU A 37 2.35 -6.60 6.25
CA LEU A 37 2.60 -6.87 4.83
C LEU A 37 1.45 -7.64 4.17
N ARG A 38 0.83 -8.58 4.89
CA ARG A 38 -0.36 -9.29 4.41
C ARG A 38 -1.57 -8.37 4.30
N ASP A 39 -1.76 -7.50 5.29
CA ASP A 39 -2.88 -6.55 5.31
C ASP A 39 -2.76 -5.54 4.15
N LEU A 40 -1.55 -5.01 3.91
CA LEU A 40 -1.27 -4.13 2.76
C LEU A 40 -1.59 -4.81 1.42
N LYS A 41 -1.25 -6.10 1.29
CA LYS A 41 -1.58 -6.88 0.09
C LYS A 41 -3.09 -6.99 -0.10
N LEU A 42 -3.82 -7.40 0.94
CA LEU A 42 -5.28 -7.51 0.88
C LEU A 42 -5.95 -6.16 0.57
N LEU A 43 -5.51 -5.07 1.23
CA LEU A 43 -6.00 -3.72 0.93
C LEU A 43 -5.80 -3.38 -0.55
N SER A 44 -4.63 -3.68 -1.13
CA SER A 44 -4.38 -3.43 -2.55
C SER A 44 -5.24 -4.28 -3.50
N GLU A 45 -5.53 -5.53 -3.15
CA GLU A 45 -6.38 -6.44 -3.94
C GLU A 45 -7.86 -6.03 -3.94
N TYR A 46 -8.30 -5.37 -2.86
CA TYR A 46 -9.66 -4.84 -2.70
C TYR A 46 -9.75 -3.34 -2.97
N ASN A 47 -8.77 -2.77 -3.68
CA ASN A 47 -8.72 -1.35 -4.07
C ASN A 47 -8.97 -0.40 -2.87
N TYR A 48 -8.36 -0.73 -1.72
CA TYR A 48 -8.46 0.02 -0.46
C TYR A 48 -9.90 0.23 0.04
N GLY A 49 -10.84 -0.63 -0.37
CA GLY A 49 -12.24 -0.54 0.03
C GLY A 49 -13.07 0.35 -0.90
N GLU A 50 -12.63 0.56 -2.14
CA GLU A 50 -13.37 1.30 -3.17
C GLU A 50 -13.74 0.40 -4.36
N ASP A 51 -14.95 0.57 -4.89
CA ASP A 51 -15.34 0.00 -6.18
C ASP A 51 -14.72 0.80 -7.36
N GLU A 52 -14.90 0.34 -8.59
CA GLU A 52 -14.35 1.01 -9.78
C GLU A 52 -14.90 2.43 -10.02
N ARG A 53 -15.99 2.80 -9.32
CA ARG A 53 -16.61 4.13 -9.38
C ARG A 53 -16.21 5.01 -8.19
N GLY A 54 -15.35 4.52 -7.29
CA GLY A 54 -14.92 5.21 -6.08
C GLY A 54 -15.94 5.16 -4.93
N ASN A 55 -16.96 4.31 -5.00
CA ASN A 55 -17.86 4.10 -3.86
C ASN A 55 -17.26 3.10 -2.89
N GLN A 56 -17.71 3.15 -1.63
CA GLN A 56 -17.29 2.20 -0.62
C GLN A 56 -17.65 0.75 -1.01
N SER A 57 -16.66 -0.12 -0.92
CA SER A 57 -16.76 -1.57 -1.14
C SER A 57 -16.45 -2.32 0.16
N THR A 58 -16.89 -3.57 0.23
CA THR A 58 -16.70 -4.41 1.42
C THR A 58 -15.29 -4.99 1.43
N LEU A 59 -14.58 -4.79 2.53
CA LEU A 59 -13.27 -5.39 2.79
C LEU A 59 -13.42 -6.81 3.38
N PRO A 60 -12.42 -7.68 3.18
CA PRO A 60 -12.43 -9.03 3.75
C PRO A 60 -12.37 -9.01 5.29
N PRO A 61 -13.03 -9.97 5.98
CA PRO A 61 -13.06 -10.03 7.46
C PRO A 61 -11.67 -10.06 8.12
N GLU A 62 -10.66 -10.55 7.42
CA GLU A 62 -9.25 -10.56 7.82
C GLU A 62 -8.69 -9.17 8.14
N LEU A 63 -9.32 -8.10 7.64
CA LEU A 63 -8.94 -6.71 7.90
C LEU A 63 -9.80 -6.04 9.00
N SER A 64 -10.69 -6.77 9.65
CA SER A 64 -11.60 -6.22 10.66
C SER A 64 -10.87 -5.57 11.85
N HIS A 65 -9.66 -6.03 12.18
CA HIS A 65 -8.84 -5.51 13.28
C HIS A 65 -8.24 -4.12 13.02
N LEU A 66 -8.35 -3.56 11.81
CA LEU A 66 -7.80 -2.23 11.51
C LEU A 66 -8.62 -1.09 12.14
N TRP A 67 -9.84 -1.39 12.57
CA TRP A 67 -10.83 -0.40 13.05
C TRP A 67 -11.31 -0.67 14.48
N THR A 68 -10.71 -1.67 15.14
CA THR A 68 -10.84 -1.94 16.58
C THR A 68 -9.75 -1.25 17.36
#